data_AF-A0A2G4FIH6-F1
#
_entry.id   AF-A0A2G4FIH6-F1
#
_cell.length_a   1.000
_cell.length_b   1.000
_cell.length_c   1.000
_cell.angle_alpha   90.00
_cell.angle_beta   90.00
_cell.angle_gamma   90.00
#
_symmetry.space_group_name_H-M   'P 1'
#
loop_
_entity.id
_entity.type
_entity.pdbx_description
1 polymer ?
#
loop_
_entity_poly.entity_id
_entity_poly.type
_entity_poly.pdbx_seq_one_letter_code
_entity_poly.pdbx_strand_id
1 'polypeptide(L)' 'GAIYGTSSNGTRAAFTRPANESTINGLYLVGGSSHPGGGLPLVGMSAEIVANLINSAKPR' A
#
# COMPACT_ATOMS: atom_id res chain seq x y z
N GLY A 1 10.93 9.37 -11.33
CA GLY A 1 11.35 9.87 -10.01
C GLY A 1 10.27 10.71 -9.35
N ALA A 2 9.04 10.18 -9.21
CA ALA A 2 8.03 10.80 -8.36
C ALA A 2 8.30 10.42 -6.91
N ILE A 3 8.23 11.37 -5.98
CA ILE A 3 8.61 11.14 -4.58
C ILE A 3 7.48 10.56 -3.71
N TYR A 4 6.23 10.65 -4.17
CA TYR A 4 5.04 10.19 -3.42
C TYR A 4 4.11 9.27 -4.22
N GLY A 5 4.62 8.62 -5.26
CA GLY A 5 3.80 7.79 -6.14
C GLY A 5 2.84 8.62 -7.01
N THR A 6 1.64 8.11 -7.24
CA THR A 6 0.61 8.78 -8.06
C THR A 6 0.14 10.09 -7.41
N SER A 7 -0.03 11.16 -8.20
CA SER A 7 -0.48 12.47 -7.70
C SER A 7 -1.85 12.42 -7.04
N SER A 8 -2.07 13.21 -5.98
CA SER A 8 -3.36 13.34 -5.28
C SER A 8 -4.29 14.44 -5.85
N ASN A 9 -4.09 14.86 -7.10
CA ASN A 9 -4.73 16.07 -7.67
C ASN A 9 -6.21 15.89 -8.06
N GLY A 10 -6.80 14.73 -7.78
CA GLY A 10 -8.21 14.46 -8.06
C GLY A 10 -8.87 13.76 -6.88
N THR A 11 -10.17 13.99 -6.70
CA THR A 11 -10.98 13.40 -5.61
C THR A 11 -10.95 11.87 -5.58
N ARG A 12 -10.65 11.24 -6.73
CA ARG A 12 -10.53 9.78 -6.86
C ARG A 12 -9.09 9.25 -6.89
N ALA A 13 -8.08 10.10 -6.78
CA ALA A 13 -6.67 9.70 -6.92
C ALA A 13 -6.23 8.68 -5.85
N ALA A 14 -6.87 8.67 -4.69
CA ALA A 14 -6.60 7.68 -3.66
C ALA A 14 -7.01 6.25 -4.08
N PHE A 15 -8.05 6.12 -4.91
CA PHE A 15 -8.58 4.82 -5.35
C PHE A 15 -7.76 4.19 -6.48
N THR A 16 -6.88 4.95 -7.13
CA THR A 16 -5.98 4.42 -8.17
C THR A 16 -4.68 3.85 -7.60
N ARG A 17 -4.48 3.92 -6.29
CA ARG A 17 -3.31 3.34 -5.63
C ARG A 17 -3.47 1.81 -5.56
N PRO A 18 -2.44 1.03 -5.93
CA PRO A 18 -2.45 -0.42 -5.72
C PRO A 18 -2.78 -0.78 -4.27
N ALA A 19 -3.62 -1.80 -4.09
CA ALA A 19 -3.90 -2.39 -2.78
C ALA A 19 -2.64 -3.03 -2.20
N ASN A 20 -2.60 -3.17 -0.88
CA ASN A 20 -1.46 -3.78 -0.19
C ASN A 20 -1.37 -5.30 -0.39
N GLU A 21 -2.50 -5.96 -0.70
CA GLU A 21 -2.56 -7.39 -1.06
C GLU A 21 -2.68 -7.56 -2.58
N SER A 22 -1.81 -8.39 -3.15
CA SER A 22 -1.88 -8.75 -4.57
C SER A 22 -2.89 -9.87 -4.80
N THR A 23 -3.34 -10.01 -6.05
CA THR A 23 -4.04 -11.22 -6.50
C THR A 23 -3.13 -12.46 -6.50
N ILE A 24 -1.80 -12.27 -6.47
CA ILE A 24 -0.83 -13.35 -6.32
C ILE A 24 -0.69 -13.67 -4.83
N ASN A 25 -1.01 -14.91 -4.45
CA ASN A 25 -0.96 -15.35 -3.06
C ASN A 25 0.45 -15.18 -2.46
N GLY A 26 0.53 -14.48 -1.33
CA GLY A 26 1.79 -14.22 -0.63
C GLY A 26 2.61 -13.05 -1.20
N LEU A 27 2.09 -12.34 -2.21
CA LEU A 27 2.70 -11.11 -2.71
C LEU A 27 1.99 -9.88 -2.13
N TYR A 28 2.76 -8.99 -1.53
CA TYR A 28 2.27 -7.76 -0.91
C TYR A 28 2.99 -6.54 -1.46
N LEU A 29 2.30 -5.41 -1.51
CA LEU A 29 2.84 -4.12 -1.95
C LEU A 29 2.87 -3.14 -0.77
N VAL A 30 4.04 -2.60 -0.48
CA VAL A 30 4.28 -1.69 0.64
C VAL A 30 5.00 -0.42 0.18
N GLY A 31 4.63 0.72 0.76
CA GLY A 31 5.34 1.99 0.57
C GLY A 31 4.52 3.06 -0.16
N GLY A 32 5.21 4.13 -0.59
CA GLY A 32 4.56 5.39 -0.95
C GLY A 32 3.74 5.38 -2.25
N SER A 33 3.94 4.36 -3.10
CA SER A 33 3.14 4.18 -4.31
C SER A 33 1.93 3.26 -4.09
N SER A 34 1.83 2.62 -2.93
CA SER A 34 0.71 1.75 -2.56
C SER A 34 -0.27 2.49 -1.67
N HIS A 35 -1.40 1.85 -1.37
CA HIS A 35 -2.29 2.33 -0.32
C HIS A 35 -1.53 2.39 1.03
N PRO A 36 -1.74 3.45 1.86
CA PRO A 36 -2.60 4.60 1.64
C PRO A 36 -1.97 5.75 0.82
N GLY A 37 -0.65 5.80 0.67
CA GLY A 37 0.04 6.75 -0.21
C GLY A 37 1.46 7.13 0.24
N GLY A 38 2.01 8.17 -0.38
CA GLY A 38 3.38 8.64 -0.14
C GLY A 38 3.55 9.56 1.08
N GLY A 39 4.76 9.58 1.64
CA GLY A 39 5.12 10.35 2.83
C GLY A 39 5.35 9.45 4.04
N LEU A 40 6.25 9.86 4.94
CA LEU A 40 6.73 9.00 6.02
C LEU A 40 5.60 8.37 6.87
N PRO A 41 4.55 9.11 7.29
CA PRO A 41 3.45 8.51 8.05
C PRO A 41 2.67 7.46 7.25
N LEU A 42 2.35 7.75 5.98
CA LEU A 42 1.56 6.87 5.12
C LEU A 42 2.32 5.62 4.71
N VAL A 43 3.64 5.73 4.53
CA VAL A 43 4.53 4.58 4.35
C VAL A 43 4.52 3.68 5.58
N GLY A 44 4.55 4.26 6.79
CA GLY A 44 4.44 3.52 8.05
C GLY A 44 3.11 2.76 8.15
N MET A 45 1.99 3.43 7.85
CA MET A 45 0.66 2.80 7.82
C MET A 45 0.59 1.68 6.77
N SER A 46 1.17 1.87 5.59
CA SER A 46 1.23 0.82 4.56
C SER A 46 1.96 -0.43 5.09
N ALA A 47 3.04 -0.26 5.84
CA ALA A 47 3.78 -1.35 6.45
C ALA A 47 2.97 -2.07 7.53
N GLU A 48 2.25 -1.33 8.38
CA GLU A 48 1.37 -1.89 9.40
C GLU A 48 0.26 -2.75 8.77
N ILE A 49 -0.39 -2.26 7.70
CA ILE A 49 -1.42 -3.01 6.97
C ILE A 49 -0.85 -4.34 6.45
N VAL A 50 0.31 -4.28 5.76
CA VAL A 50 0.94 -5.49 5.21
C VAL A 50 1.36 -6.46 6.31
N ALA A 51 1.91 -5.98 7.41
CA ALA A 51 2.27 -6.83 8.55
C ALA A 51 1.04 -7.56 9.12
N ASN A 52 -0.09 -6.85 9.26
CA ASN A 52 -1.34 -7.44 9.74
C ASN A 52 -1.92 -8.46 8.74
N LEU A 53 -1.83 -8.20 7.44
CA LEU A 53 -2.24 -9.14 6.39
C LEU A 53 -1.41 -10.43 6.44
N ILE A 54 -0.08 -10.30 6.58
CA ILE A 54 0.83 -11.45 6.71
C ILE A 54 0.52 -12.24 7.97
N ASN A 55 0.30 -11.57 9.11
CA ASN A 55 -0.01 -12.24 10.37
C ASN A 55 -1.38 -12.95 10.34
N SER A 56 -2.35 -12.37 9.63
CA SER A 56 -3.70 -12.95 9.48
C SER A 56 -3.73 -14.07 8.44
N ALA A 57 -2.84 -14.04 7.45
CA ALA A 57 -2.61 -15.13 6.52
C ALA A 57 -1.92 -16.28 7.26
N LYS A 58 -2.72 -17.14 7.88
CA LYS A 58 -2.28 -18.38 8.54
C LYS A 58 -1.21 -19.08 7.67
N PRO A 59 -0.08 -19.53 8.22
CA PRO A 59 0.87 -20.32 7.45
C PRO A 59 0.15 -21.57 6.93
N ARG A 60 0.20 -21.77 5.60
CA ARG A 60 -0.30 -22.99 4.95
C ARG A 60 0.61 -24.16 5.27
#